data_AF-A0AAV3UXB6-F1
#
_entry.id   AF-A0AAV3UXB6-F1
#
_cell.length_a   1.000
_cell.length_b   1.000
_cell.length_c   1.000
_cell.angle_alpha   90.00
_cell.angle_beta   90.00
_cell.angle_gamma   90.00
#
_symmetry.space_group_name_H-M   'P 1'
#
loop_
_entity.id
_entity.type
_entity.pdbx_description
1 polymer ?
#
loop_
_entity_poly.entity_id
_entity_poly.type
_entity_poly.pdbx_seq_one_letter_code
_entity_poly.pdbx_strand_id
1 'polypeptide(L)'
;MQKYLTPKWLLSAAAILFIIFWLIAIYWSFEPATFNPKQTAQDYAAQHNEKLVPGYTLTTSLITVTETLLNKSGGYLSNDVMPPGLFMDNMPSWEFGALEMSRDLALSMRKDISRSQSQSSENPFLTDAQPKLNIDHRSWLLPSAESQYQDAIDKLYQYRTSLSTSRQGSAQFYARADNLRDWVKQVEKRLGNLSQKLSVSVGQDRLDTSFAGDNSAGSIPAEELREQTSWFQLDNNFYEARGASWALIHFLKAVEVDFADVLDKKNARVSVQQIIRELESTQESIFSPMILNGSGFGMLANHSLVMANYISRANAALIELSELLNQG
;
A
#
# COMPACT_ATOMS: atom_id res chain seq x y z
N MET A 1 56.74 -2.99 -18.01
CA MET A 1 55.31 -2.61 -18.05
C MET A 1 54.62 -2.92 -16.72
N GLN A 2 54.90 -2.19 -15.64
CA GLN A 2 54.17 -2.34 -14.36
C GLN A 2 54.22 -1.03 -13.56
N LYS A 3 53.38 -0.06 -13.92
CA LYS A 3 53.11 1.15 -13.11
C LYS A 3 51.68 1.62 -13.37
N TYR A 4 50.65 0.85 -13.00
CA TYR A 4 49.28 1.27 -13.33
C TYR A 4 48.22 1.19 -12.22
N LEU A 5 48.55 0.74 -11.00
CA LEU A 5 47.60 0.84 -9.87
C LEU A 5 48.35 1.31 -8.63
N THR A 6 48.56 2.61 -8.51
CA THR A 6 48.96 3.18 -7.21
C THR A 6 47.74 3.20 -6.28
N PRO A 7 47.90 2.96 -4.96
CA PRO A 7 46.78 2.94 -4.01
C PRO A 7 45.89 4.21 -4.08
N LYS A 8 46.49 5.35 -4.43
CA LYS A 8 45.79 6.62 -4.64
C LYS A 8 44.76 6.57 -5.79
N TRP A 9 45.08 5.88 -6.89
CA TRP A 9 44.17 5.70 -8.02
C TRP A 9 43.01 4.76 -7.68
N LEU A 10 43.29 3.67 -6.95
CA LEU A 10 42.26 2.75 -6.46
C LEU A 10 41.28 3.45 -5.49
N LEU A 11 41.80 4.23 -4.54
CA LEU A 11 40.98 5.02 -3.61
C LEU A 11 40.12 6.07 -4.33
N SER A 12 40.70 6.75 -5.33
CA SER A 12 39.96 7.75 -6.11
C SER A 12 38.84 7.11 -6.93
N ALA A 13 39.10 5.97 -7.58
CA ALA A 13 38.08 5.23 -8.33
C ALA A 13 36.95 4.71 -7.42
N ALA A 14 37.29 4.17 -6.24
CA ALA A 14 36.30 3.74 -5.26
C ALA A 14 35.44 4.89 -4.74
N ALA A 15 36.04 6.06 -4.48
CA ALA A 15 35.30 7.24 -4.05
C ALA A 15 34.33 7.75 -5.14
N ILE A 16 34.77 7.77 -6.40
CA ILE A 16 33.90 8.12 -7.54
C ILE A 16 32.75 7.13 -7.67
N LEU A 17 33.02 5.82 -7.58
CA LEU A 17 31.98 4.80 -7.64
C LEU A 17 30.97 4.94 -6.50
N PHE A 18 31.43 5.23 -5.28
CA PHE A 18 30.58 5.49 -4.13
C PHE A 18 29.67 6.70 -4.36
N ILE A 19 30.21 7.81 -4.88
CA ILE A 19 29.41 9.00 -5.21
C ILE A 19 28.35 8.68 -6.27
N ILE A 20 28.71 7.90 -7.30
CA ILE A 20 27.76 7.45 -8.33
C ILE A 20 26.63 6.64 -7.71
N PHE A 21 26.96 5.62 -6.89
CA PHE A 21 25.94 4.81 -6.21
C PHE A 21 25.08 5.62 -5.25
N TRP A 22 25.65 6.59 -4.55
CA TRP A 22 24.90 7.49 -3.67
C TRP A 22 23.91 8.38 -4.45
N LEU A 23 24.31 8.94 -5.59
CA LEU A 23 23.41 9.72 -6.45
C LEU A 23 22.30 8.87 -7.04
N ILE A 24 22.61 7.63 -7.46
CA ILE A 24 21.60 6.68 -7.95
C ILE A 24 20.62 6.32 -6.83
N ALA A 25 21.12 6.03 -5.62
CA ALA A 25 20.29 5.72 -4.47
C ALA A 25 19.29 6.85 -4.16
N ILE A 26 19.76 8.12 -4.15
CA ILE A 26 18.88 9.28 -3.98
C ILE A 26 17.79 9.31 -5.05
N TYR A 27 18.17 9.10 -6.31
CA TYR A 27 17.21 9.12 -7.42
C TYR A 27 16.18 7.99 -7.29
N TRP A 28 16.60 6.80 -6.87
CA TRP A 28 15.71 5.64 -6.66
C TRP A 28 14.86 5.74 -5.40
N SER A 29 15.23 6.62 -4.44
CA SER A 29 14.45 6.91 -3.23
C SER A 29 13.26 7.86 -3.46
N PHE A 30 13.11 8.46 -4.65
CA PHE A 30 11.96 9.32 -4.90
C PHE A 30 10.67 8.50 -5.04
N GLU A 31 9.70 8.81 -4.18
CA GLU A 31 8.39 8.19 -4.17
C GLU A 31 7.60 8.59 -5.44
N PRO A 32 6.88 7.64 -6.08
CA PRO A 32 6.01 7.94 -7.21
C PRO A 32 4.93 8.96 -6.87
N ALA A 33 4.64 9.86 -7.79
CA ALA A 33 3.54 10.82 -7.64
C ALA A 33 2.18 10.12 -7.59
N THR A 34 1.19 10.75 -6.95
CA THR A 34 -0.19 10.27 -7.04
C THR A 34 -0.75 10.48 -8.45
N PHE A 35 -1.72 9.66 -8.84
CA PHE A 35 -2.41 9.76 -10.12
C PHE A 35 -3.92 9.93 -9.88
N ASN A 36 -4.66 10.30 -10.91
CA ASN A 36 -6.12 10.41 -10.84
C ASN A 36 -6.75 9.13 -11.42
N PRO A 37 -7.32 8.23 -10.59
CA PRO A 37 -7.91 6.97 -11.05
C PRO A 37 -8.94 7.12 -12.16
N LYS A 38 -9.80 8.15 -12.06
CA LYS A 38 -10.86 8.38 -13.03
C LYS A 38 -10.29 8.75 -14.40
N GLN A 39 -9.30 9.65 -14.42
CA GLN A 39 -8.64 10.06 -15.66
C GLN A 39 -7.86 8.89 -16.27
N THR A 40 -7.07 8.18 -15.45
CA THR A 40 -6.30 7.02 -15.90
C THR A 40 -7.21 5.94 -16.50
N ALA A 41 -8.34 5.64 -15.87
CA ALA A 41 -9.34 4.72 -16.42
C ALA A 41 -9.94 5.21 -17.74
N GLN A 42 -10.27 6.50 -17.86
CA GLN A 42 -10.77 7.10 -19.09
C GLN A 42 -9.75 7.00 -20.24
N ASP A 43 -8.49 7.28 -19.96
CA ASP A 43 -7.41 7.21 -20.95
C ASP A 43 -7.20 5.78 -21.44
N TYR A 44 -7.16 4.79 -20.53
CA TYR A 44 -7.06 3.38 -20.89
C TYR A 44 -8.25 2.90 -21.73
N ALA A 45 -9.47 3.25 -21.32
CA ALA A 45 -10.68 2.89 -22.03
C ALA A 45 -10.69 3.47 -23.46
N ALA A 46 -10.28 4.73 -23.62
CA ALA A 46 -10.18 5.39 -24.92
C ALA A 46 -9.11 4.72 -25.82
N GLN A 47 -7.94 4.40 -25.27
CA GLN A 47 -6.85 3.77 -26.03
C GLN A 47 -7.21 2.36 -26.53
N HIS A 48 -8.01 1.61 -25.76
CA HIS A 48 -8.36 0.21 -26.06
C HIS A 48 -9.78 0.05 -26.64
N ASN A 49 -10.49 1.16 -26.87
CA ASN A 49 -11.89 1.16 -27.31
C ASN A 49 -12.81 0.32 -26.40
N GLU A 50 -12.56 0.40 -25.08
CA GLU A 50 -13.32 -0.28 -24.03
C GLU A 50 -14.36 0.68 -23.43
N LYS A 51 -15.43 0.13 -22.87
CA LYS A 51 -16.44 0.91 -22.16
C LYS A 51 -16.10 0.95 -20.67
N LEU A 52 -16.23 2.13 -20.07
CA LEU A 52 -16.20 2.29 -18.63
C LEU A 52 -17.46 1.67 -18.03
N VAL A 53 -17.26 0.61 -17.26
CA VAL A 53 -18.29 -0.14 -16.54
C VAL A 53 -17.92 -0.20 -15.06
N PRO A 54 -18.87 -0.48 -14.14
CA PRO A 54 -18.53 -0.68 -12.73
C PRO A 54 -17.38 -1.68 -12.57
N GLY A 55 -16.40 -1.32 -11.73
CA GLY A 55 -15.19 -2.11 -11.48
C GLY A 55 -14.02 -1.82 -12.41
N TYR A 56 -14.24 -1.11 -13.52
CA TYR A 56 -13.18 -0.77 -14.45
C TYR A 56 -12.15 0.18 -13.82
N THR A 57 -12.62 1.17 -13.06
CA THR A 57 -11.75 2.19 -12.43
C THR A 57 -10.90 1.57 -11.33
N LEU A 58 -11.51 0.76 -10.45
CA LEU A 58 -10.85 0.09 -9.34
C LEU A 58 -9.83 -0.94 -9.82
N THR A 59 -10.19 -1.71 -10.85
CA THR A 59 -9.25 -2.65 -11.48
C THR A 59 -8.09 -1.90 -12.13
N THR A 60 -8.36 -0.78 -12.82
CA THR A 60 -7.30 0.04 -13.42
C THR A 60 -6.38 0.63 -12.36
N SER A 61 -6.90 1.09 -11.23
CA SER A 61 -6.08 1.55 -10.11
C SER A 61 -5.19 0.45 -9.54
N LEU A 62 -5.72 -0.77 -9.35
CA LEU A 62 -4.93 -1.91 -8.88
C LEU A 62 -3.79 -2.25 -9.87
N ILE A 63 -4.10 -2.26 -11.16
CA ILE A 63 -3.10 -2.44 -12.23
C ILE A 63 -2.03 -1.34 -12.13
N THR A 64 -2.44 -0.08 -12.11
CA THR A 64 -1.52 1.08 -12.15
C THR A 64 -0.62 1.11 -10.91
N VAL A 65 -1.16 0.81 -9.71
CA VAL A 65 -0.38 0.71 -8.48
C VAL A 65 0.66 -0.42 -8.59
N THR A 66 0.24 -1.61 -9.06
CA THR A 66 1.14 -2.76 -9.20
C THR A 66 2.21 -2.52 -10.28
N GLU A 67 1.85 -1.89 -11.40
CA GLU A 67 2.81 -1.48 -12.44
C GLU A 67 3.79 -0.43 -11.92
N THR A 68 3.34 0.48 -11.07
CA THR A 68 4.21 1.48 -10.44
C THR A 68 5.25 0.82 -9.54
N LEU A 69 4.90 -0.25 -8.82
CA LEU A 69 5.87 -1.03 -8.04
C LEU A 69 7.01 -1.58 -8.92
N LEU A 70 6.69 -2.05 -10.12
CA LEU A 70 7.67 -2.62 -11.05
C LEU A 70 8.46 -1.56 -11.84
N ASN A 71 7.80 -0.48 -12.23
CA ASN A 71 8.32 0.44 -13.24
C ASN A 71 8.81 1.79 -12.69
N LYS A 72 8.75 2.01 -11.37
CA LYS A 72 9.31 3.20 -10.73
C LYS A 72 10.83 3.30 -10.94
N SER A 73 11.41 4.45 -10.61
CA SER A 73 12.85 4.66 -10.66
C SER A 73 13.59 3.57 -9.86
N GLY A 74 14.47 2.83 -10.54
CA GLY A 74 15.22 1.71 -9.97
C GLY A 74 14.56 0.34 -10.11
N GLY A 75 13.34 0.26 -10.64
CA GLY A 75 12.59 -0.99 -10.72
C GLY A 75 12.04 -1.42 -9.35
N TYR A 76 11.83 -2.72 -9.17
CA TYR A 76 11.40 -3.29 -7.91
C TYR A 76 12.61 -3.61 -7.02
N LEU A 77 12.81 -2.85 -5.93
CA LEU A 77 14.04 -2.88 -5.14
C LEU A 77 13.99 -3.89 -4.00
N SER A 78 12.81 -4.37 -3.59
CA SER A 78 12.65 -5.28 -2.45
C SER A 78 13.35 -6.63 -2.62
N ASN A 79 13.61 -7.07 -3.85
CA ASN A 79 14.30 -8.31 -4.16
C ASN A 79 15.67 -8.05 -4.84
N ASP A 80 16.17 -6.82 -4.82
CA ASP A 80 17.45 -6.48 -5.43
C ASP A 80 18.63 -7.13 -4.71
N VAL A 81 19.57 -7.65 -5.51
CA VAL A 81 20.80 -8.29 -5.02
C VAL A 81 22.07 -7.53 -5.41
N MET A 82 21.95 -6.37 -6.04
CA MET A 82 23.07 -5.54 -6.49
C MET A 82 23.05 -4.14 -5.86
N PRO A 83 24.22 -3.49 -5.67
CA PRO A 83 24.28 -2.08 -5.30
C PRO A 83 23.70 -1.15 -6.38
N PRO A 84 23.08 -0.02 -6.01
CA PRO A 84 22.89 0.48 -4.64
C PRO A 84 21.72 -0.15 -3.86
N GLY A 85 20.83 -0.90 -4.50
CA GLY A 85 19.59 -1.43 -3.90
C GLY A 85 19.79 -2.18 -2.58
N LEU A 86 20.87 -2.96 -2.46
CA LEU A 86 21.25 -3.65 -1.21
C LEU A 86 21.39 -2.76 0.03
N PHE A 87 21.67 -1.47 -0.15
CA PHE A 87 21.88 -0.51 0.94
C PHE A 87 20.66 0.39 1.17
N MET A 88 19.57 0.15 0.44
CA MET A 88 18.34 0.93 0.52
C MET A 88 17.28 0.12 1.25
N ASP A 89 16.64 0.71 2.25
CA ASP A 89 15.60 0.08 3.08
C ASP A 89 14.26 0.83 3.02
N ASN A 90 14.31 2.16 2.86
CA ASN A 90 13.12 3.02 2.78
C ASN A 90 12.20 2.70 1.61
N MET A 91 12.74 2.66 0.38
CA MET A 91 11.93 2.36 -0.80
C MET A 91 11.41 0.92 -0.82
N PRO A 92 12.20 -0.12 -0.46
CA PRO A 92 11.66 -1.46 -0.22
C PRO A 92 10.54 -1.54 0.82
N SER A 93 10.64 -0.77 1.91
CA SER A 93 9.57 -0.71 2.92
C SER A 93 8.31 -0.05 2.35
N TRP A 94 8.46 1.03 1.58
CA TRP A 94 7.36 1.68 0.85
C TRP A 94 6.69 0.72 -0.15
N GLU A 95 7.47 -0.03 -0.93
CA GLU A 95 6.98 -1.05 -1.86
C GLU A 95 6.15 -2.10 -1.14
N PHE A 96 6.64 -2.59 0.01
CA PHE A 96 5.93 -3.59 0.80
C PHE A 96 4.57 -3.08 1.28
N GLY A 97 4.49 -1.83 1.75
CA GLY A 97 3.23 -1.21 2.16
C GLY A 97 2.20 -1.13 1.04
N ALA A 98 2.62 -0.65 -0.14
CA ALA A 98 1.75 -0.54 -1.33
C ALA A 98 1.34 -1.92 -1.88
N LEU A 99 2.25 -2.90 -1.85
CA LEU A 99 2.00 -4.28 -2.25
C LEU A 99 0.96 -4.94 -1.33
N GLU A 100 1.08 -4.77 -0.03
CA GLU A 100 0.14 -5.32 0.95
C GLU A 100 -1.30 -4.79 0.75
N MET A 101 -1.46 -3.50 0.45
CA MET A 101 -2.76 -2.93 0.07
C MET A 101 -3.31 -3.55 -1.22
N SER A 102 -2.43 -3.80 -2.19
CA SER A 102 -2.78 -4.40 -3.48
C SER A 102 -3.22 -5.86 -3.31
N ARG A 103 -2.56 -6.61 -2.42
CA ARG A 103 -2.92 -7.99 -2.05
C ARG A 103 -4.31 -8.07 -1.43
N ASP A 104 -4.61 -7.19 -0.49
CA ASP A 104 -5.92 -7.14 0.18
C ASP A 104 -7.04 -6.78 -0.80
N LEU A 105 -6.81 -5.78 -1.66
CA LEU A 105 -7.78 -5.42 -2.69
C LEU A 105 -8.00 -6.57 -3.67
N ALA A 106 -6.93 -7.20 -4.18
CA ALA A 106 -7.04 -8.34 -5.08
C ALA A 106 -7.80 -9.52 -4.43
N LEU A 107 -7.57 -9.76 -3.14
CA LEU A 107 -8.29 -10.78 -2.38
C LEU A 107 -9.78 -10.45 -2.26
N SER A 108 -10.13 -9.21 -1.91
CA SER A 108 -11.54 -8.78 -1.83
C SER A 108 -12.22 -8.82 -3.20
N MET A 109 -11.51 -8.42 -4.26
CA MET A 109 -11.98 -8.51 -5.64
C MET A 109 -12.30 -9.96 -6.02
N ARG A 110 -11.41 -10.90 -5.70
CA ARG A 110 -11.59 -12.33 -5.97
C ARG A 110 -12.73 -12.95 -5.16
N LYS A 111 -12.76 -12.68 -3.85
CA LYS A 111 -13.62 -13.39 -2.89
C LYS A 111 -15.05 -12.87 -2.86
N ASP A 112 -15.24 -11.57 -3.02
CA ASP A 112 -16.52 -10.89 -2.72
C ASP A 112 -16.98 -9.97 -3.86
N ILE A 113 -16.16 -9.01 -4.30
CA ILE A 113 -16.61 -7.95 -5.24
C ILE A 113 -16.98 -8.49 -6.62
N SER A 114 -16.29 -9.53 -7.11
CA SER A 114 -16.54 -10.09 -8.44
C SER A 114 -17.49 -11.29 -8.42
N ARG A 115 -18.19 -11.50 -7.29
CA ARG A 115 -19.07 -12.65 -7.05
C ARG A 115 -20.46 -12.17 -6.64
N SER A 116 -21.50 -12.79 -7.21
CA SER A 116 -22.89 -12.46 -6.89
C SER A 116 -23.27 -12.92 -5.49
N GLN A 117 -22.70 -14.05 -5.08
CA GLN A 117 -22.89 -14.71 -3.78
C GLN A 117 -21.58 -15.40 -3.37
N SER A 118 -21.37 -15.59 -2.07
CA SER A 118 -20.17 -16.23 -1.51
C SER A 118 -19.91 -17.67 -2.00
N GLN A 119 -20.91 -18.32 -2.61
CA GLN A 119 -20.83 -19.68 -3.19
C GLN A 119 -20.75 -19.69 -4.73
N SER A 120 -20.79 -18.53 -5.39
CA SER A 120 -20.70 -18.44 -6.86
C SER A 120 -19.30 -18.76 -7.38
N SER A 121 -19.14 -19.15 -8.64
CA SER A 121 -17.81 -19.41 -9.21
C SER A 121 -16.92 -18.17 -9.14
N GLU A 122 -15.66 -18.34 -8.72
CA GLU A 122 -14.66 -17.27 -8.77
C GLU A 122 -14.34 -16.88 -10.22
N ASN A 123 -13.95 -15.63 -10.44
CA ASN A 123 -13.46 -15.20 -11.75
C ASN A 123 -12.08 -15.83 -12.01
N PRO A 124 -11.88 -16.59 -13.10
CA PRO A 124 -10.61 -17.27 -13.36
C PRO A 124 -9.39 -16.35 -13.39
N PHE A 125 -9.53 -15.13 -13.91
CA PHE A 125 -8.41 -14.18 -13.97
C PHE A 125 -7.99 -13.71 -12.57
N LEU A 126 -8.95 -13.47 -11.67
CA LEU A 126 -8.65 -13.07 -10.29
C LEU A 126 -8.15 -14.25 -9.44
N THR A 127 -8.65 -15.46 -9.71
CA THR A 127 -8.14 -16.70 -9.11
C THR A 127 -6.67 -16.92 -9.46
N ASP A 128 -6.25 -16.57 -10.68
CA ASP A 128 -4.84 -16.62 -11.10
C ASP A 128 -4.02 -15.44 -10.58
N ALA A 129 -4.56 -14.21 -10.62
CA ALA A 129 -3.81 -12.99 -10.29
C ALA A 129 -3.48 -12.89 -8.79
N GLN A 130 -4.45 -13.19 -7.92
CA GLN A 130 -4.33 -12.93 -6.49
C GLN A 130 -3.19 -13.74 -5.83
N PRO A 131 -3.01 -15.05 -6.08
CA PRO A 131 -1.89 -15.80 -5.52
C PRO A 131 -0.52 -15.31 -6.00
N LYS A 132 -0.44 -14.76 -7.22
CA LYS A 132 0.81 -14.24 -7.78
C LYS A 132 1.29 -12.98 -7.07
N LEU A 133 0.37 -12.12 -6.64
CA LEU A 133 0.71 -10.99 -5.76
C LEU A 133 1.21 -11.46 -4.39
N ASN A 134 0.86 -12.67 -3.95
CA ASN A 134 1.22 -13.23 -2.64
C ASN A 134 2.55 -14.01 -2.62
N ILE A 135 3.33 -14.05 -3.72
CA ILE A 135 4.69 -14.57 -3.69
C ILE A 135 5.53 -13.79 -2.66
N ASP A 136 6.56 -14.43 -2.09
CA ASP A 136 7.53 -13.71 -1.26
C ASP A 136 8.09 -12.51 -2.03
N HIS A 137 7.89 -11.32 -1.45
CA HIS A 137 8.23 -10.05 -2.05
C HIS A 137 9.76 -9.84 -2.16
N ARG A 138 10.55 -10.67 -1.48
CA ARG A 138 12.02 -10.68 -1.56
C ARG A 138 12.55 -11.77 -2.49
N SER A 139 11.66 -12.53 -3.16
CA SER A 139 12.07 -13.59 -4.07
C SER A 139 12.73 -12.99 -5.32
N TRP A 140 14.06 -13.11 -5.39
CA TRP A 140 14.84 -12.69 -6.56
C TRP A 140 14.99 -13.82 -7.60
N LEU A 141 14.93 -15.07 -7.16
CA LEU A 141 15.13 -16.27 -7.98
C LEU A 141 13.78 -16.93 -8.36
N LEU A 142 13.80 -17.84 -9.35
CA LEU A 142 12.61 -18.46 -9.96
C LEU A 142 11.66 -19.15 -8.93
N PRO A 143 10.36 -18.75 -8.88
CA PRO A 143 9.77 -17.59 -9.55
C PRO A 143 10.12 -16.27 -8.84
N SER A 144 10.60 -15.28 -9.60
CA SER A 144 10.91 -13.95 -9.05
C SER A 144 9.64 -13.18 -8.74
N ALA A 145 9.69 -12.31 -7.73
CA ALA A 145 8.59 -11.44 -7.34
C ALA A 145 8.09 -10.61 -8.53
N GLU A 146 9.01 -9.96 -9.24
CA GLU A 146 8.71 -9.14 -10.42
C GLU A 146 7.97 -9.91 -11.52
N SER A 147 8.42 -11.13 -11.84
CA SER A 147 7.76 -11.95 -12.86
C SER A 147 6.35 -12.35 -12.43
N GLN A 148 6.14 -12.69 -11.16
CA GLN A 148 4.80 -13.01 -10.67
C GLN A 148 3.89 -11.78 -10.64
N TYR A 149 4.42 -10.60 -10.30
CA TYR A 149 3.64 -9.37 -10.33
C TYR A 149 3.26 -8.97 -11.75
N GLN A 150 4.15 -9.14 -12.72
CA GLN A 150 3.82 -8.94 -14.14
C GLN A 150 2.73 -9.92 -14.59
N ASP A 151 2.85 -11.20 -14.25
CA ASP A 151 1.81 -12.18 -14.55
C ASP A 151 0.46 -11.81 -13.90
N ALA A 152 0.48 -11.24 -12.69
CA ALA A 152 -0.73 -10.77 -12.02
C ALA A 152 -1.36 -9.58 -12.76
N ILE A 153 -0.53 -8.61 -13.18
CA ILE A 153 -0.95 -7.46 -13.99
C ILE A 153 -1.61 -7.92 -15.29
N ASP A 154 -1.00 -8.86 -16.01
CA ASP A 154 -1.53 -9.40 -17.27
C ASP A 154 -2.91 -10.06 -17.09
N LYS A 155 -3.12 -10.72 -15.95
CA LYS A 155 -4.42 -11.31 -15.59
C LYS A 155 -5.44 -10.25 -15.19
N LEU A 156 -5.03 -9.20 -14.48
CA LEU A 156 -5.89 -8.07 -14.15
C LEU A 156 -6.33 -7.29 -15.39
N TYR A 157 -5.45 -7.15 -16.40
CA TYR A 157 -5.82 -6.61 -17.71
C TYR A 157 -6.92 -7.45 -18.37
N GLN A 158 -6.77 -8.77 -18.40
CA GLN A 158 -7.80 -9.67 -18.94
C GLN A 158 -9.12 -9.57 -18.17
N TYR A 159 -9.06 -9.49 -16.84
CA TYR A 159 -10.23 -9.24 -16.01
C TYR A 159 -10.93 -7.93 -16.40
N ARG A 160 -10.19 -6.81 -16.46
CA ARG A 160 -10.71 -5.49 -16.85
C ARG A 160 -11.37 -5.50 -18.23
N THR A 161 -10.69 -6.01 -19.25
CA THR A 161 -11.21 -6.11 -20.63
C THR A 161 -12.46 -6.99 -20.70
N SER A 162 -12.52 -8.05 -19.89
CA SER A 162 -13.69 -8.92 -19.84
C SER A 162 -14.90 -8.28 -19.16
N LEU A 163 -14.71 -7.29 -18.27
CA LEU A 163 -15.81 -6.49 -17.71
C LEU A 163 -16.50 -5.66 -18.81
N SER A 164 -15.73 -5.04 -19.73
CA SER A 164 -16.27 -4.16 -20.77
C SER A 164 -16.92 -4.87 -21.95
N THR A 165 -16.64 -6.15 -22.16
CA THR A 165 -17.03 -6.91 -23.37
C THR A 165 -18.35 -7.69 -23.22
N SER A 166 -18.97 -7.67 -22.04
CA SER A 166 -20.31 -8.16 -21.67
C SER A 166 -20.98 -9.14 -22.67
N ARG A 167 -20.62 -10.44 -22.59
CA ARG A 167 -21.42 -11.57 -23.11
C ARG A 167 -21.68 -12.55 -21.96
N GLN A 168 -22.75 -13.34 -22.02
CA GLN A 168 -23.09 -14.34 -20.98
C GLN A 168 -21.85 -15.18 -20.62
N GLY A 169 -21.42 -15.12 -19.35
CA GLY A 169 -20.20 -15.75 -18.84
C GLY A 169 -18.97 -14.83 -18.71
N SER A 170 -19.08 -13.55 -19.05
CA SER A 170 -18.03 -12.54 -18.85
C SER A 170 -17.84 -12.18 -17.37
N ALA A 171 -16.67 -11.62 -17.02
CA ALA A 171 -16.44 -11.07 -15.69
C ALA A 171 -17.56 -10.12 -15.25
N GLN A 172 -17.81 -10.10 -13.95
CA GLN A 172 -18.84 -9.28 -13.33
C GLN A 172 -18.24 -8.55 -12.14
N PHE A 173 -18.69 -7.32 -11.91
CA PHE A 173 -18.36 -6.53 -10.74
C PHE A 173 -19.65 -6.13 -10.03
N TYR A 174 -19.76 -6.49 -8.75
CA TYR A 174 -20.94 -6.24 -7.94
C TYR A 174 -20.68 -5.07 -6.99
N ALA A 175 -21.04 -3.87 -7.44
CA ALA A 175 -21.01 -2.63 -6.66
C ALA A 175 -22.09 -2.64 -5.57
N ARG A 176 -21.88 -3.44 -4.52
CA ARG A 176 -22.82 -3.63 -3.40
C ARG A 176 -22.23 -3.11 -2.08
N ALA A 177 -23.10 -2.64 -1.18
CA ALA A 177 -22.68 -2.08 0.10
C ALA A 177 -21.98 -3.10 1.03
N ASP A 178 -22.43 -4.36 1.02
CA ASP A 178 -21.81 -5.45 1.78
C ASP A 178 -20.38 -5.74 1.28
N ASN A 179 -20.21 -5.87 -0.03
CA ASN A 179 -18.91 -6.07 -0.67
C ASN A 179 -17.93 -4.92 -0.33
N LEU A 180 -18.38 -3.67 -0.44
CA LEU A 180 -17.55 -2.52 -0.11
C LEU A 180 -17.18 -2.49 1.38
N ARG A 181 -18.15 -2.75 2.25
CA ARG A 181 -17.95 -2.79 3.71
C ARG A 181 -16.92 -3.85 4.10
N ASP A 182 -16.99 -5.03 3.51
CA ASP A 182 -16.08 -6.13 3.85
C ASP A 182 -14.63 -5.84 3.43
N TRP A 183 -14.43 -5.09 2.33
CA TRP A 183 -13.12 -4.54 1.98
C TRP A 183 -12.69 -3.42 2.96
N VAL A 184 -13.57 -2.45 3.25
CA VAL A 184 -13.29 -1.36 4.20
C VAL A 184 -12.86 -1.89 5.57
N LYS A 185 -13.47 -2.97 6.06
CA LYS A 185 -13.06 -3.63 7.32
C LYS A 185 -11.67 -4.26 7.28
N GLN A 186 -11.21 -4.71 6.13
CA GLN A 186 -9.84 -5.21 5.97
C GLN A 186 -8.86 -4.03 6.02
N VAL A 187 -9.18 -2.94 5.31
CA VAL A 187 -8.41 -1.70 5.32
C VAL A 187 -8.34 -1.09 6.72
N GLU A 188 -9.45 -1.10 7.46
CA GLU A 188 -9.52 -0.66 8.86
C GLU A 188 -8.49 -1.40 9.72
N LYS A 189 -8.47 -2.73 9.69
CA LYS A 189 -7.50 -3.52 10.47
C LYS A 189 -6.06 -3.19 10.09
N ARG A 190 -5.80 -2.98 8.79
CA ARG A 190 -4.46 -2.64 8.29
C ARG A 190 -3.99 -1.27 8.76
N LEU A 191 -4.83 -0.23 8.62
CA LEU A 191 -4.49 1.11 9.11
C LEU A 191 -4.36 1.15 10.63
N GLY A 192 -5.19 0.42 11.38
CA GLY A 192 -5.07 0.29 12.82
C GLY A 192 -3.71 -0.29 13.23
N ASN A 193 -3.27 -1.37 12.56
CA ASN A 193 -1.96 -1.97 12.79
C ASN A 193 -0.81 -1.02 12.44
N LEU A 194 -0.89 -0.30 11.31
CA LEU A 194 0.13 0.67 10.91
C LEU A 194 0.23 1.85 11.91
N SER A 195 -0.91 2.40 12.32
CA SER A 195 -0.98 3.46 13.35
C SER A 195 -0.36 3.00 14.67
N GLN A 196 -0.65 1.76 15.08
CA GLN A 196 -0.05 1.17 16.27
C GLN A 196 1.47 1.00 16.14
N LYS A 197 1.96 0.45 15.02
CA LYS A 197 3.40 0.32 14.75
C LYS A 197 4.11 1.68 14.84
N LEU A 198 3.52 2.72 14.26
CA LEU A 198 4.06 4.09 14.27
C LEU A 198 4.01 4.76 15.65
N SER A 199 3.05 4.39 16.50
CA SER A 199 2.92 4.93 17.86
C SER A 199 3.85 4.25 18.87
N VAL A 200 4.06 2.92 18.74
CA VAL A 200 5.02 2.15 19.57
C VAL A 200 6.45 2.61 19.28
N SER A 201 6.72 2.86 18.00
CA SER A 201 7.93 3.44 17.44
C SER A 201 8.44 4.71 18.17
N VAL A 202 7.58 5.46 18.85
CA VAL A 202 7.92 6.70 19.58
C VAL A 202 7.94 6.56 21.10
N GLY A 203 7.91 5.32 21.62
CA GLY A 203 8.09 5.04 23.05
C GLY A 203 6.90 5.41 23.93
N GLN A 204 5.67 5.40 23.39
CA GLN A 204 4.48 5.47 24.23
C GLN A 204 4.35 4.16 25.02
N ASP A 205 4.63 4.23 26.33
CA ASP A 205 4.36 3.14 27.27
C ASP A 205 2.84 2.87 27.24
N ARG A 206 2.45 1.73 26.65
CA ARG A 206 1.05 1.32 26.62
C ARG A 206 0.80 0.42 27.81
N LEU A 207 -0.25 0.72 28.58
CA LEU A 207 -0.81 -0.24 29.52
C LEU A 207 -1.45 -1.37 28.69
N ASP A 208 -1.05 -2.62 28.94
CA ASP A 208 -1.64 -3.78 28.27
C ASP A 208 -3.13 -3.91 28.67
N THR A 209 -4.01 -3.39 27.81
CA THR A 209 -5.47 -3.46 27.98
C THR A 209 -6.06 -4.74 27.40
N SER A 210 -5.22 -5.68 26.97
CA SER A 210 -5.60 -7.00 26.45
C SER A 210 -6.46 -7.80 27.45
N PHE A 211 -6.40 -7.47 28.75
CA PHE A 211 -7.24 -8.02 29.82
C PHE A 211 -8.25 -7.03 30.42
N ALA A 212 -8.41 -5.84 29.84
CA ALA A 212 -9.33 -4.83 30.36
C ALA A 212 -10.79 -5.31 30.21
N GLY A 213 -11.40 -5.74 31.32
CA GLY A 213 -12.78 -6.25 31.37
C GLY A 213 -12.92 -7.75 31.64
N ASP A 214 -11.81 -8.50 31.76
CA ASP A 214 -11.86 -9.92 32.14
C ASP A 214 -11.62 -10.09 33.65
N ASN A 215 -12.66 -10.41 34.40
CA ASN A 215 -12.60 -10.62 35.86
C ASN A 215 -11.93 -11.95 36.26
N SER A 216 -11.54 -12.79 35.29
CA SER A 216 -11.03 -14.16 35.49
C SER A 216 -9.57 -14.35 35.09
N ALA A 217 -8.92 -13.36 34.48
CA ALA A 217 -7.53 -13.47 34.10
C ALA A 217 -6.61 -13.16 35.29
N GLY A 218 -5.93 -14.19 35.80
CA GLY A 218 -4.83 -14.00 36.75
C GLY A 218 -3.84 -13.00 36.17
N SER A 219 -3.51 -11.98 36.94
CA SER A 219 -2.60 -10.90 36.57
C SER A 219 -1.22 -11.46 36.23
N ILE A 220 -0.99 -11.74 34.94
CA ILE A 220 0.35 -11.79 34.37
C ILE A 220 0.88 -10.37 34.56
N PRO A 221 2.03 -10.15 35.22
CA PRO A 221 2.64 -8.83 35.27
C PRO A 221 2.76 -8.36 33.82
N ALA A 222 2.21 -7.18 33.51
CA ALA A 222 2.57 -6.47 32.30
C ALA A 222 4.06 -6.12 32.47
N GLU A 223 4.91 -7.07 32.12
CA GLU A 223 6.32 -6.82 31.93
C GLU A 223 6.34 -5.79 30.81
N GLU A 224 6.64 -4.52 31.17
CA GLU A 224 6.82 -3.43 30.22
C GLU A 224 7.90 -3.88 29.23
N LEU A 225 7.48 -4.59 28.19
CA LEU A 225 8.27 -4.86 27.00
C LEU A 225 8.37 -3.52 26.28
N ARG A 226 9.23 -2.66 26.82
CA ARG A 226 9.88 -1.58 26.10
C ARG A 226 10.77 -2.21 25.04
N GLU A 227 10.17 -2.84 24.03
CA GLU A 227 10.84 -3.07 22.78
C GLU A 227 10.95 -1.71 22.08
N GLN A 228 11.93 -0.91 22.52
CA GLN A 228 12.39 0.23 21.74
C GLN A 228 12.81 -0.32 20.38
N THR A 229 11.99 -0.04 19.37
CA THR A 229 12.25 -0.48 18.02
C THR A 229 13.54 0.21 17.55
N SER A 230 14.48 -0.55 16.96
CA SER A 230 15.72 0.03 16.42
C SER A 230 15.40 1.20 15.48
N TRP A 231 16.23 2.24 15.46
CA TRP A 231 16.02 3.42 14.62
C TRP A 231 15.88 3.08 13.12
N PHE A 232 16.49 2.00 12.65
CA PHE A 232 16.28 1.51 11.28
C PHE A 232 14.89 0.89 11.06
N GLN A 233 14.38 0.16 12.05
CA GLN A 233 13.03 -0.43 11.98
C GLN A 233 11.95 0.66 12.05
N LEU A 234 12.27 1.76 12.73
CA LEU A 234 11.44 2.95 12.85
C LEU A 234 11.18 3.61 11.49
N ASP A 235 12.26 3.83 10.72
CA ASP A 235 12.22 4.39 9.37
C ASP A 235 11.42 3.47 8.45
N ASN A 236 11.70 2.16 8.51
CA ASN A 236 10.97 1.14 7.75
C ASN A 236 9.46 1.16 8.02
N ASN A 237 9.04 1.24 9.29
CA ASN A 237 7.62 1.35 9.64
C ASN A 237 6.97 2.62 9.07
N PHE A 238 7.71 3.73 9.05
CA PHE A 238 7.25 4.99 8.46
C PHE A 238 7.00 4.85 6.96
N TYR A 239 7.98 4.33 6.21
CA TYR A 239 7.85 4.15 4.76
C TYR A 239 6.84 3.06 4.39
N GLU A 240 6.74 1.95 5.14
CA GLU A 240 5.67 0.95 5.00
C GLU A 240 4.30 1.60 5.10
N ALA A 241 4.08 2.42 6.13
CA ALA A 241 2.82 3.14 6.30
C ALA A 241 2.56 4.13 5.15
N ARG A 242 3.60 4.82 4.68
CA ARG A 242 3.51 5.80 3.60
C ARG A 242 3.18 5.17 2.25
N GLY A 243 3.76 4.02 1.93
CA GLY A 243 3.41 3.24 0.73
C GLY A 243 2.00 2.64 0.80
N ALA A 244 1.59 2.15 1.96
CA ALA A 244 0.22 1.68 2.16
C ALA A 244 -0.81 2.81 1.99
N SER A 245 -0.57 3.96 2.62
CA SER A 245 -1.42 5.14 2.44
C SER A 245 -1.44 5.62 1.00
N TRP A 246 -0.29 5.62 0.30
CA TRP A 246 -0.20 5.98 -1.11
C TRP A 246 -1.15 5.12 -1.96
N ALA A 247 -1.04 3.78 -1.91
CA ALA A 247 -1.89 2.89 -2.69
C ALA A 247 -3.38 3.04 -2.33
N LEU A 248 -3.69 3.19 -1.02
CA LEU A 248 -5.07 3.31 -0.54
C LEU A 248 -5.77 4.57 -1.07
N ILE A 249 -5.06 5.69 -1.23
CA ILE A 249 -5.62 6.92 -1.82
C ILE A 249 -6.21 6.63 -3.20
N HIS A 250 -5.48 5.93 -4.07
CA HIS A 250 -5.96 5.61 -5.42
C HIS A 250 -7.11 4.60 -5.41
N PHE A 251 -7.09 3.64 -4.48
CA PHE A 251 -8.17 2.67 -4.35
C PHE A 251 -9.46 3.33 -3.85
N LEU A 252 -9.40 4.20 -2.85
CA LEU A 252 -10.58 4.94 -2.37
C LEU A 252 -11.12 5.91 -3.42
N LYS A 253 -10.26 6.62 -4.13
CA LYS A 253 -10.66 7.47 -5.27
C LYS A 253 -11.32 6.66 -6.39
N ALA A 254 -10.89 5.42 -6.63
CA ALA A 254 -11.56 4.55 -7.59
C ALA A 254 -12.89 4.00 -7.06
N VAL A 255 -12.99 3.74 -5.75
CA VAL A 255 -14.24 3.38 -5.08
C VAL A 255 -15.28 4.50 -5.19
N GLU A 256 -14.88 5.78 -5.07
CA GLU A 256 -15.79 6.91 -5.31
C GLU A 256 -16.46 6.87 -6.70
N VAL A 257 -15.80 6.28 -7.69
CA VAL A 257 -16.32 6.13 -9.05
C VAL A 257 -17.16 4.87 -9.18
N ASP A 258 -16.59 3.71 -8.87
CA ASP A 258 -17.23 2.42 -9.16
C ASP A 258 -18.34 2.03 -8.16
N PHE A 259 -18.34 2.62 -6.96
CA PHE A 259 -19.40 2.47 -5.95
C PHE A 259 -20.22 3.75 -5.76
N ALA A 260 -20.19 4.70 -6.71
CA ALA A 260 -20.88 5.99 -6.59
C ALA A 260 -22.35 5.87 -6.12
N ASP A 261 -23.13 4.99 -6.76
CA ASP A 261 -24.53 4.77 -6.41
C ASP A 261 -24.73 4.25 -4.98
N VAL A 262 -23.83 3.37 -4.52
CA VAL A 262 -23.84 2.84 -3.15
C VAL A 262 -23.52 3.94 -2.16
N LEU A 263 -22.47 4.72 -2.44
CA LEU A 263 -22.03 5.81 -1.58
C LEU A 263 -23.09 6.90 -1.48
N ASP A 264 -23.78 7.23 -2.58
CA ASP A 264 -24.85 8.23 -2.59
C ASP A 264 -26.07 7.73 -1.83
N LYS A 265 -26.48 6.47 -2.07
CA LYS A 265 -27.61 5.86 -1.35
C LYS A 265 -27.36 5.79 0.16
N LYS A 266 -26.12 5.57 0.58
CA LYS A 266 -25.71 5.50 1.99
C LYS A 266 -25.29 6.85 2.58
N ASN A 267 -25.35 7.93 1.79
CA ASN A 267 -24.84 9.25 2.18
C ASN A 267 -23.38 9.21 2.71
N ALA A 268 -22.56 8.34 2.13
CA ALA A 268 -21.21 8.01 2.60
C ALA A 268 -20.09 8.64 1.76
N ARG A 269 -20.42 9.30 0.64
CA ARG A 269 -19.44 9.91 -0.26
C ARG A 269 -18.51 10.90 0.45
N VAL A 270 -19.07 11.78 1.30
CA VAL A 270 -18.30 12.76 2.07
C VAL A 270 -17.34 12.07 3.03
N SER A 271 -17.74 10.97 3.67
CA SER A 271 -16.87 10.18 4.56
C SER A 271 -15.67 9.62 3.80
N VAL A 272 -15.87 9.06 2.60
CA VAL A 272 -14.77 8.59 1.74
C VAL A 272 -13.82 9.72 1.38
N GLN A 273 -14.33 10.88 1.01
CA GLN A 273 -13.51 12.06 0.67
C GLN A 273 -12.69 12.56 1.85
N GLN A 274 -13.26 12.55 3.06
CA GLN A 274 -12.52 12.90 4.26
C GLN A 274 -11.39 11.91 4.55
N ILE A 275 -11.64 10.60 4.41
CA ILE A 275 -10.59 9.56 4.55
C ILE A 275 -9.47 9.80 3.54
N ILE A 276 -9.81 10.03 2.27
CA ILE A 276 -8.83 10.33 1.22
C ILE A 276 -7.99 11.55 1.60
N ARG A 277 -8.60 12.62 2.08
CA ARG A 277 -7.90 13.85 2.47
C ARG A 277 -6.92 13.62 3.63
N GLU A 278 -7.32 12.86 4.65
CA GLU A 278 -6.42 12.50 5.77
C GLU A 278 -5.22 11.67 5.28
N LEU A 279 -5.46 10.74 4.35
CA LEU A 279 -4.40 9.96 3.74
C LEU A 279 -3.51 10.81 2.82
N GLU A 280 -4.04 11.78 2.09
CA GLU A 280 -3.23 12.68 1.26
C GLU A 280 -2.22 13.49 2.09
N SER A 281 -2.58 13.89 3.31
CA SER A 281 -1.64 14.54 4.24
C SER A 281 -0.46 13.65 4.65
N THR A 282 -0.58 12.32 4.53
CA THR A 282 0.55 11.40 4.76
C THR A 282 1.63 11.47 3.68
N GLN A 283 1.29 12.05 2.52
CA GLN A 283 2.16 12.15 1.34
C GLN A 283 2.86 13.51 1.24
N GLU A 284 2.67 14.40 2.22
CA GLU A 284 3.35 15.69 2.27
C GLU A 284 4.88 15.54 2.25
N SER A 285 5.56 16.53 1.67
CA SER A 285 7.02 16.52 1.51
C SER A 285 7.74 16.53 2.84
N ILE A 286 8.73 15.65 2.99
CA ILE A 286 9.59 15.58 4.16
C ILE A 286 10.86 16.38 3.85
N PHE A 287 11.02 17.52 4.50
CA PHE A 287 12.19 18.39 4.29
C PHE A 287 13.42 17.97 5.11
N SER A 288 13.23 17.05 6.05
CA SER A 288 14.32 16.46 6.83
C SER A 288 15.06 15.41 6.00
N PRO A 289 16.40 15.35 6.04
CA PRO A 289 17.17 14.30 5.36
C PRO A 289 16.97 12.90 5.95
N MET A 290 16.33 12.80 7.11
CA MET A 290 16.03 11.55 7.82
C MET A 290 14.70 11.64 8.57
N ILE A 291 14.07 10.51 8.86
CA ILE A 291 12.87 10.48 9.71
C ILE A 291 13.27 10.75 11.17
N LEU A 292 12.73 11.85 11.70
CA LEU A 292 12.95 12.29 13.07
C LEU A 292 11.79 11.84 13.95
N ASN A 293 12.13 11.28 15.10
CA ASN A 293 11.20 10.83 16.11
C ASN A 293 11.59 11.39 17.48
N GLY A 294 11.45 12.71 17.59
CA GLY A 294 11.57 13.43 18.86
C GLY A 294 10.42 13.12 19.83
N SER A 295 10.42 13.73 21.01
CA SER A 295 9.23 13.66 21.89
C SER A 295 8.07 14.47 21.30
N GLY A 296 6.83 14.10 21.61
CA GLY A 296 5.64 14.78 21.08
C GLY A 296 5.53 16.28 21.41
N PHE A 297 6.24 16.74 22.44
CA PHE A 297 6.35 18.14 22.84
C PHE A 297 7.81 18.64 22.83
N GLY A 298 8.69 17.95 22.11
CA GLY A 298 10.12 18.26 22.04
C GLY A 298 10.45 19.36 21.04
N MET A 299 11.72 19.76 21.00
CA MET A 299 12.24 20.76 20.07
C MET A 299 12.37 20.22 18.63
N LEU A 300 12.41 18.91 18.45
CA LEU A 300 12.54 18.23 17.16
C LEU A 300 11.18 17.71 16.69
N ALA A 301 10.99 17.66 15.37
CA ALA A 301 9.82 17.04 14.77
C ALA A 301 9.70 15.55 15.15
N ASN A 302 8.47 15.06 15.16
CA ASN A 302 8.16 13.66 15.31
C ASN A 302 7.27 13.22 14.13
N HIS A 303 7.93 12.76 13.05
CA HIS A 303 7.23 12.39 11.82
C HIS A 303 6.38 11.14 12.02
N SER A 304 6.84 10.13 12.76
CA SER A 304 6.05 8.91 12.98
C SER A 304 4.78 9.19 13.78
N LEU A 305 4.81 10.08 14.77
CA LEU A 305 3.61 10.47 15.52
C LEU A 305 2.64 11.30 14.68
N VAL A 306 3.15 12.21 13.85
CA VAL A 306 2.32 12.98 12.90
C VAL A 306 1.64 12.03 11.90
N MET A 307 2.40 11.10 11.33
CA MET A 307 1.91 10.05 10.43
C MET A 307 0.86 9.17 11.11
N ALA A 308 1.15 8.70 12.34
CA ALA A 308 0.22 7.91 13.14
C ALA A 308 -1.09 8.65 13.37
N ASN A 309 -1.02 9.97 13.61
CA ASN A 309 -2.21 10.77 13.83
C ASN A 309 -3.10 10.85 12.57
N TYR A 310 -2.52 11.14 11.40
CA TYR A 310 -3.26 11.12 10.14
C TYR A 310 -3.91 9.75 9.86
N ILE A 311 -3.14 8.67 10.02
CA ILE A 311 -3.65 7.30 9.81
C ILE A 311 -4.72 6.94 10.83
N SER A 312 -4.58 7.35 12.09
CA SER A 312 -5.57 7.12 13.15
C SER A 312 -6.90 7.82 12.84
N ARG A 313 -6.86 9.07 12.37
CA ARG A 313 -8.08 9.79 11.95
C ARG A 313 -8.74 9.13 10.73
N ALA A 314 -7.95 8.74 9.73
CA ALA A 314 -8.44 7.98 8.58
C ALA A 314 -9.06 6.64 9.02
N ASN A 315 -8.46 5.95 9.99
CA ASN A 315 -8.95 4.70 10.53
C ASN A 315 -10.29 4.85 11.26
N ALA A 316 -10.43 5.87 12.12
CA ALA A 316 -11.69 6.18 12.78
C ALA A 316 -12.81 6.46 11.76
N ALA A 317 -12.50 7.24 10.71
CA ALA A 317 -13.46 7.52 9.65
C ALA A 317 -13.82 6.27 8.80
N LEU A 318 -12.90 5.29 8.64
CA LEU A 318 -13.21 4.00 8.02
C LEU A 318 -14.15 3.15 8.87
N ILE A 319 -14.01 3.17 10.21
CA ILE A 319 -14.91 2.48 11.14
C ILE A 319 -16.33 3.04 10.93
N GLU A 320 -16.50 4.36 10.98
CA GLU A 320 -17.78 5.04 10.75
C GLU A 320 -18.34 4.73 9.35
N LEU A 321 -17.51 4.75 8.31
CA LEU A 321 -17.91 4.36 6.95
C LEU A 321 -18.45 2.92 6.92
N SER A 322 -17.79 1.98 7.61
CA SER A 322 -18.22 0.58 7.66
C SER A 322 -19.59 0.42 8.33
N GLU A 323 -19.91 1.25 9.32
CA GLU A 323 -21.20 1.30 10.00
C GLU A 323 -22.28 1.90 9.10
N LEU A 324 -21.98 3.01 8.41
CA LEU A 324 -22.88 3.63 7.43
C LEU A 324 -23.22 2.69 6.28
N LEU A 325 -22.26 1.89 5.80
CA LEU A 325 -22.51 0.89 4.76
C LEU A 325 -23.38 -0.27 5.26
N ASN A 326 -23.34 -0.57 6.56
CA ASN A 326 -24.16 -1.61 7.19
C ASN A 326 -25.60 -1.15 7.46
N GLN A 327 -25.80 0.13 7.76
CA GLN A 327 -27.08 0.71 8.12
C GLN A 327 -27.77 1.30 6.86
N GLY A 328 -29.07 1.04 6.66
CA GLY A 328 -29.88 1.51 5.50
C GLY A 328 -29.89 0.55 4.31
#